data_AF-A0A151JLX1-F1
#
_entry.id   AF-A0A151JLX1-F1
#
_cell.length_a   1.000
_cell.length_b   1.000
_cell.length_c   1.000
_cell.angle_alpha   90.00
_cell.angle_beta   90.00
_cell.angle_gamma   90.00
#
_symmetry.space_group_name_H-M   'P 1'
#
loop_
_entity.id
_entity.type
_entity.pdbx_description
1 polymer ?
#
loop_
_entity_poly.entity_id
_entity_poly.type
_entity_poly.pdbx_seq_one_letter_code
_entity_poly.pdbx_strand_id
1 'polypeptide(L)'
;MNEQLNERCHVIIHSHAAAAAAGNLIPVSGLGIAADITAMTSMCMSLASVMGRNISEEVAKGLAIAALKSTILKQPIRVLTKEISKFVPFVGQLVAPAISVAILESAGWSMVNNLESAALPTH
;
A
#
# COMPACT_ATOMS: atom_id res chain seq x y z
N MET A 1 -5.61 17.74 -7.82
CA MET A 1 -4.66 18.03 -6.74
C MET A 1 -3.76 19.23 -7.06
N ASN A 2 -3.42 20.09 -6.09
CA ASN A 2 -2.36 21.10 -6.26
C ASN A 2 -0.98 20.51 -5.92
N GLU A 3 0.10 21.19 -6.32
CA GLU A 3 1.48 20.69 -6.17
C GLU A 3 1.86 20.39 -4.71
N GLN A 4 1.57 21.32 -3.80
CA GLN A 4 1.86 21.14 -2.36
C GLN A 4 1.13 19.92 -1.75
N LEU A 5 -0.13 19.64 -2.14
CA LEU A 5 -0.84 18.46 -1.65
C LEU A 5 -0.27 17.18 -2.26
N ASN A 6 0.10 17.21 -3.54
CA ASN A 6 0.74 16.08 -4.21
C ASN A 6 2.07 15.69 -3.55
N GLU A 7 2.91 16.68 -3.21
CA GLU A 7 4.17 16.45 -2.50
C GLU A 7 3.94 15.85 -1.11
N ARG A 8 2.97 16.38 -0.34
CA ARG A 8 2.64 15.85 0.99
C ARG A 8 2.14 14.40 0.91
N CYS A 9 1.27 14.09 -0.06
CA CYS A 9 0.84 12.72 -0.32
C CYS A 9 2.03 11.82 -0.66
N HIS A 10 2.91 12.24 -1.56
CA HIS A 10 4.11 11.48 -1.94
C HIS A 10 5.00 11.18 -0.72
N VAL A 11 5.27 12.17 0.13
CA VAL A 11 6.09 11.99 1.35
C VAL A 11 5.42 11.01 2.33
N ILE A 12 4.11 11.12 2.55
CA ILE A 12 3.37 10.19 3.42
C ILE A 12 3.43 8.76 2.88
N ILE A 13 3.19 8.60 1.58
CA ILE A 13 3.18 7.30 0.91
C ILE A 13 4.56 6.66 0.99
N HIS A 14 5.61 7.39 0.58
CA HIS A 14 6.97 6.88 0.54
C HIS A 14 7.48 6.51 1.94
N SER A 15 7.25 7.37 2.94
CA SER A 15 7.69 7.11 4.31
C SER A 15 7.01 5.90 4.95
N HIS A 16 5.69 5.76 4.79
CA HIS A 16 4.97 4.58 5.29
C HIS A 16 5.36 3.30 4.55
N ALA A 17 5.55 3.37 3.23
CA ALA A 17 5.99 2.23 2.43
C ALA A 17 7.39 1.75 2.85
N ALA A 18 8.33 2.68 3.04
CA ALA A 18 9.67 2.38 3.54
C ALA A 18 9.64 1.79 4.95
N ALA A 19 8.83 2.35 5.86
CA ALA A 19 8.69 1.85 7.23
C ALA A 19 8.10 0.43 7.27
N ALA A 20 7.05 0.16 6.48
CA ALA A 20 6.45 -1.17 6.39
C ALA A 20 7.41 -2.21 5.78
N ALA A 21 8.16 -1.84 4.74
CA ALA A 21 9.19 -2.71 4.15
C ALA A 21 10.32 -3.04 5.14
N ALA A 22 10.74 -2.08 5.98
CA ALA A 22 11.72 -2.30 7.03
C ALA A 22 11.20 -3.19 8.18
N GLY A 23 9.90 -3.10 8.49
CA GLY A 23 9.27 -3.92 9.54
C GLY A 23 9.11 -5.40 9.18
N ASN A 24 9.11 -5.76 7.89
CA ASN A 24 8.86 -7.13 7.41
C ASN A 24 10.15 -7.98 7.29
N LEU A 25 11.27 -7.55 7.89
CA LEU A 25 12.54 -8.27 7.88
C LEU A 25 12.53 -9.57 8.71
N ILE A 26 11.49 -9.80 9.52
CA ILE A 26 11.31 -11.01 10.32
C ILE A 26 10.22 -11.89 9.67
N PRO A 27 10.56 -13.01 9.01
CA PRO A 27 9.61 -13.83 8.27
C PRO A 27 8.76 -14.70 9.22
N VAL A 28 7.79 -14.09 9.89
CA VAL A 28 6.75 -14.81 10.66
C VAL A 28 5.49 -14.92 9.82
N SER A 29 5.08 -16.15 9.52
CA SER A 29 3.85 -16.45 8.79
C SER A 29 2.64 -15.81 9.47
N GLY A 30 1.96 -14.90 8.77
CA GLY A 30 0.74 -14.23 9.24
C GLY A 30 0.95 -12.83 9.83
N LEU A 31 2.12 -12.50 10.38
CA LEU A 31 2.39 -11.15 10.92
C LEU A 31 2.56 -10.10 9.82
N GLY A 32 3.20 -10.46 8.71
CA GLY A 32 3.43 -9.54 7.59
C GLY A 32 2.13 -8.91 7.07
N ILE A 33 1.08 -9.71 6.87
CA ILE A 33 -0.21 -9.21 6.34
C ILE A 33 -0.91 -8.29 7.34
N ALA A 34 -0.91 -8.63 8.63
CA ALA A 34 -1.53 -7.79 9.65
C ALA A 34 -0.79 -6.45 9.80
N ALA A 35 0.55 -6.49 9.82
CA ALA A 35 1.40 -5.31 9.86
C ALA A 35 1.21 -4.42 8.62
N ASP A 36 1.14 -5.02 7.42
CA ASP A 36 0.88 -4.30 6.17
C ASP A 36 -0.49 -3.62 6.19
N ILE A 37 -1.54 -4.30 6.67
CA ILE A 37 -2.88 -3.68 6.80
C ILE A 37 -2.84 -2.52 7.78
N THR A 38 -2.18 -2.65 8.94
CA THR A 38 -2.07 -1.58 9.92
C THR A 38 -1.29 -0.38 9.37
N ALA A 39 -0.14 -0.61 8.73
CA ALA A 39 0.64 0.45 8.10
C ALA A 39 -0.12 1.16 6.96
N MET A 40 -0.87 0.40 6.17
CA MET A 40 -1.72 0.96 5.11
C MET A 40 -2.93 1.72 5.68
N THR A 41 -3.47 1.28 6.82
CA THR A 41 -4.56 1.98 7.53
C THR A 41 -4.06 3.33 8.05
N SER A 42 -2.89 3.37 8.70
CA SER A 42 -2.30 4.63 9.18
C SER A 42 -1.91 5.57 8.03
N MET A 43 -1.41 5.01 6.93
CA MET A 43 -1.15 5.76 5.70
C MET A 43 -2.45 6.39 5.16
N CYS A 44 -3.54 5.61 5.08
CA CYS A 44 -4.84 6.08 4.63
C CYS A 44 -5.38 7.24 5.49
N MET A 45 -5.29 7.11 6.82
CA MET A 45 -5.70 8.18 7.74
C MET A 45 -4.85 9.45 7.57
N SER A 46 -3.53 9.30 7.40
CA SER A 46 -2.63 10.43 7.18
C SER A 46 -2.94 11.14 5.87
N LEU A 47 -3.20 10.38 4.80
CA LEU A 47 -3.64 10.90 3.50
C LEU A 47 -4.97 11.64 3.61
N ALA A 48 -5.96 11.05 4.29
CA ALA A 48 -7.24 11.71 4.53
C ALA A 48 -7.03 13.04 5.28
N SER A 49 -6.21 13.06 6.32
CA SER A 49 -5.94 14.26 7.10
C SER A 49 -5.29 15.39 6.27
N VAL A 50 -4.28 15.10 5.44
CA VAL A 50 -3.66 16.15 4.60
C VAL A 50 -4.59 16.66 3.51
N MET A 51 -5.57 15.86 3.09
CA MET A 51 -6.63 16.24 2.17
C MET A 51 -7.81 16.95 2.87
N GLY A 52 -7.72 17.23 4.17
CA GLY A 52 -8.77 17.89 4.94
C GLY A 52 -9.97 17.00 5.28
N ARG A 53 -9.80 15.68 5.21
CA ARG A 53 -10.84 14.68 5.52
C ARG A 53 -10.58 14.06 6.89
N ASN A 54 -11.66 13.72 7.57
CA ASN A 54 -11.62 12.87 8.75
C ASN A 54 -12.41 11.59 8.44
N ILE A 55 -11.75 10.45 8.53
CA ILE A 55 -12.33 9.13 8.29
C ILE A 55 -12.08 8.28 9.54
N SER A 56 -13.03 7.39 9.87
CA SER A 56 -12.82 6.45 10.97
C SER A 56 -11.74 5.41 10.61
N GLU A 57 -11.14 4.80 11.63
CA GLU A 57 -10.15 3.74 11.43
C GLU A 57 -10.73 2.56 10.63
N GLU A 58 -12.01 2.24 10.82
CA GLU A 58 -12.69 1.17 10.09
C GLU A 58 -12.82 1.49 8.59
N VAL A 59 -13.14 2.74 8.25
CA VAL A 59 -13.19 3.21 6.86
C VAL A 59 -11.80 3.18 6.25
N ALA A 60 -10.80 3.68 6.98
CA ALA A 60 -9.40 3.66 6.55
C ALA A 60 -8.90 2.22 6.30
N LYS A 61 -9.24 1.29 7.18
CA LYS A 61 -8.88 -0.12 7.06
C LYS A 61 -9.56 -0.78 5.86
N GLY A 62 -10.83 -0.47 5.62
CA GLY A 62 -11.56 -0.93 4.44
C GLY A 62 -10.91 -0.44 3.13
N LEU A 63 -10.55 0.85 3.07
CA LEU A 63 -9.85 1.44 1.92
C LEU A 63 -8.45 0.86 1.74
N ALA A 64 -7.70 0.65 2.81
CA ALA A 64 -6.38 0.01 2.80
C ALA A 64 -6.45 -1.41 2.21
N ILE A 65 -7.39 -2.23 2.68
CA ILE A 65 -7.60 -3.60 2.17
C ILE A 65 -8.00 -3.57 0.69
N ALA A 66 -8.91 -2.68 0.31
CA ALA A 66 -9.34 -2.54 -1.08
C ALA A 66 -8.18 -2.09 -2.00
N ALA A 67 -7.37 -1.13 -1.54
CA ALA A 67 -6.20 -0.64 -2.25
C ALA A 67 -5.15 -1.74 -2.44
N LEU A 68 -4.81 -2.47 -1.38
CA LEU A 68 -3.91 -3.62 -1.45
C LEU A 68 -4.43 -4.68 -2.42
N LYS A 69 -5.71 -5.08 -2.28
CA LYS A 69 -6.32 -6.08 -3.18
C LYS A 69 -6.28 -5.61 -4.64
N SER A 70 -6.66 -4.37 -4.92
CA SER A 70 -6.66 -3.83 -6.28
C SER A 70 -5.25 -3.76 -6.88
N THR A 71 -4.26 -3.43 -6.06
CA THR A 71 -2.86 -3.33 -6.46
C THR A 71 -2.29 -4.71 -6.75
N ILE A 72 -2.49 -5.68 -5.86
CA ILE A 72 -2.06 -7.07 -6.05
C ILE A 72 -2.69 -7.67 -7.32
N LEU A 73 -3.98 -7.39 -7.58
CA LEU A 73 -4.67 -7.87 -8.79
C LEU A 73 -4.17 -7.21 -10.07
N LYS A 74 -3.79 -5.92 -10.02
CA LYS A 74 -3.27 -5.17 -11.17
C LYS A 74 -1.78 -5.42 -11.44
N GLN A 75 -1.03 -5.79 -10.42
CA GLN A 75 0.39 -6.09 -10.55
C GLN A 75 0.58 -7.46 -11.22
N PRO A 76 1.40 -7.57 -12.28
CA PRO A 76 1.71 -8.84 -12.94
C PRO A 76 2.68 -9.70 -12.11
N ILE A 77 2.54 -9.74 -10.78
CA ILE A 77 3.40 -10.53 -9.87
C ILE A 77 3.26 -12.05 -10.15
N ARG A 78 2.17 -12.47 -10.80
CA ARG A 78 2.05 -13.83 -11.39
C ARG A 78 3.06 -14.14 -12.51
N VAL A 79 3.76 -13.14 -13.05
CA VAL A 79 4.79 -13.34 -14.09
C VAL A 79 6.11 -13.78 -13.46
N LEU A 80 6.42 -13.39 -12.22
CA LEU A 80 7.69 -13.80 -11.61
C LEU A 80 7.63 -15.26 -11.15
N THR A 81 6.52 -15.74 -10.57
CA THR A 81 6.41 -17.13 -10.06
C THR A 81 6.61 -18.23 -11.11
N LYS A 82 6.44 -17.94 -12.41
CA LYS A 82 6.68 -18.93 -13.48
C LYS A 82 8.16 -19.13 -13.82
N GLU A 83 9.03 -18.14 -13.61
CA GLU A 83 10.46 -18.25 -13.95
C GLU A 83 11.31 -18.70 -12.75
N ILE A 84 10.92 -18.36 -11.53
CA ILE A 84 11.56 -18.83 -10.26
C ILE A 84 11.18 -20.28 -9.89
N SER A 85 10.16 -20.87 -10.52
CA SER A 85 9.84 -22.30 -10.30
C SER A 85 10.86 -23.26 -10.91
N LYS A 86 11.73 -22.78 -11.82
CA LYS A 86 12.83 -23.58 -12.41
C LYS A 86 14.14 -23.51 -11.63
N PHE A 87 14.28 -22.59 -10.67
CA PHE A 87 15.52 -22.41 -9.93
C PHE A 87 15.22 -22.08 -8.46
N VAL A 88 15.48 -23.07 -7.60
CA VAL A 88 15.72 -22.98 -6.15
C VAL A 88 14.48 -23.13 -5.21
N PRO A 89 14.50 -24.10 -4.27
CA PRO A 89 13.46 -24.33 -3.25
C PRO A 89 13.39 -23.27 -2.12
N PHE A 90 13.92 -22.06 -2.34
CA PHE A 90 14.02 -20.99 -1.34
C PHE A 90 13.27 -19.70 -1.73
N VAL A 91 12.58 -19.69 -2.86
CA VAL A 91 11.84 -18.52 -3.35
C VAL A 91 10.44 -18.48 -2.74
N GLY A 92 10.38 -18.35 -1.42
CA GLY A 92 9.12 -18.23 -0.69
C GLY A 92 9.15 -17.17 0.41
N GLN A 93 10.33 -16.65 0.78
CA GLN A 93 10.50 -15.82 1.98
C GLN A 93 11.12 -14.44 1.72
N LEU A 94 11.52 -14.12 0.49
CA LEU A 94 12.14 -12.84 0.18
C LEU A 94 11.49 -12.19 -1.05
N VAL A 95 10.38 -11.48 -0.84
CA VAL A 95 10.11 -10.32 -1.71
C VAL A 95 11.18 -9.28 -1.37
N ALA A 96 11.98 -8.87 -2.36
CA ALA A 96 13.00 -7.85 -2.13
C ALA A 96 12.32 -6.60 -1.54
N PRO A 97 12.90 -5.93 -0.52
CA PRO A 97 12.29 -4.76 0.12
C PRO A 97 11.83 -3.69 -0.88
N ALA A 98 12.57 -3.50 -1.98
CA ALA A 98 12.19 -2.57 -3.06
C ALA A 98 10.87 -2.93 -3.76
N ILE A 99 10.58 -4.22 -3.96
CA ILE A 99 9.31 -4.69 -4.55
C ILE A 99 8.17 -4.39 -3.58
N SER A 100 8.37 -4.62 -2.29
CA SER A 100 7.38 -4.30 -1.26
C SER A 100 7.08 -2.80 -1.21
N VAL A 101 8.11 -1.94 -1.26
CA VAL A 101 7.92 -0.48 -1.34
C VAL A 101 7.10 -0.11 -2.57
N ALA A 102 7.43 -0.62 -3.76
CA ALA A 102 6.68 -0.30 -4.98
C ALA A 102 5.19 -0.72 -4.91
N ILE A 103 4.90 -1.89 -4.33
CA ILE A 103 3.51 -2.35 -4.11
C ILE A 103 2.79 -1.41 -3.13
N LEU A 104 3.43 -1.06 -2.02
CA LEU A 104 2.84 -0.18 -1.01
C LEU A 104 2.64 1.24 -1.53
N GLU A 105 3.58 1.77 -2.32
CA GLU A 105 3.46 3.09 -2.94
C GLU A 105 2.30 3.12 -3.94
N SER A 106 2.21 2.13 -4.82
CA SER A 106 1.11 2.04 -5.78
C SER A 106 -0.25 1.87 -5.11
N ALA A 107 -0.32 1.12 -4.01
CA ALA A 107 -1.52 1.04 -3.19
C ALA A 107 -1.83 2.39 -2.49
N GLY A 108 -0.82 3.09 -1.99
CA GLY A 108 -0.93 4.44 -1.44
C GLY A 108 -1.55 5.44 -2.42
N TRP A 109 -1.06 5.46 -3.65
CA TRP A 109 -1.63 6.29 -4.73
C TRP A 109 -3.06 5.90 -5.09
N SER A 110 -3.40 4.61 -5.05
CA SER A 110 -4.78 4.16 -5.20
C SER A 110 -5.69 4.74 -4.11
N MET A 111 -5.22 4.81 -2.85
CA MET A 111 -5.99 5.43 -1.76
C MET A 111 -6.20 6.93 -1.98
N VAL A 112 -5.18 7.67 -2.43
CA VAL A 112 -5.33 9.10 -2.79
C VAL A 112 -6.44 9.26 -3.83
N ASN A 113 -6.40 8.47 -4.91
CA ASN A 113 -7.41 8.53 -5.96
C ASN A 113 -8.82 8.20 -5.45
N ASN A 114 -8.96 7.23 -4.54
CA ASN A 114 -10.26 6.89 -3.93
C ASN A 114 -10.77 8.03 -3.04
N LEU A 115 -9.89 8.63 -2.24
CA LEU A 115 -10.23 9.78 -1.40
C LEU A 115 -10.59 11.02 -2.24
N GLU A 116 -9.90 11.26 -3.35
CA GLU A 116 -10.24 12.33 -4.30
C GLU A 116 -11.57 12.05 -5.03
N SER A 117 -11.81 10.81 -5.46
CA SER A 117 -13.04 10.43 -6.17
C SER A 117 -14.27 10.50 -5.26
N ALA A 118 -14.12 10.19 -3.97
CA ALA A 118 -15.14 10.42 -2.95
C ALA A 118 -15.42 11.92 -2.70
N ALA A 119 -14.73 12.86 -3.36
CA ALA A 119 -15.01 14.30 -3.37
C ALA A 119 -16.02 14.74 -4.43
N LEU A 120 -16.27 13.92 -5.46
CA LEU A 120 -17.17 14.30 -6.54
C LEU A 120 -18.57 13.73 -6.25
N PRO A 121 -19.57 14.56 -5.89
CA PRO A 121 -20.93 14.19 -6.25
C PRO A 121 -20.95 14.12 -7.79
N THR A 122 -21.02 12.90 -8.32
CA THR A 122 -21.46 12.72 -9.69
C THR A 122 -22.90 13.22 -9.76
N HIS A 123 -23.12 14.26 -10.55
CA HIS A 123 -24.43 14.61 -11.11
C HIS A 123 -25.06 13.39 -11.79
#